data_AF-A0A537KG94-F1
#
_entry.id   AF-A0A537KG94-F1
#
_cell.length_a   1.000
_cell.length_b   1.000
_cell.length_c   1.000
_cell.angle_alpha   90.00
_cell.angle_beta   90.00
_cell.angle_gamma   90.00
#
_symmetry.space_group_name_H-M   'P 1'
#
loop_
_entity.id
_entity.type
_entity.pdbx_description
1 polymer ?
#
loop_
_entity_poly.entity_id
_entity_poly.type
_entity_poly.pdbx_seq_one_letter_code
_entity_poly.pdbx_strand_id
1 'polypeptide(L)'
;MKQIIFSIVITLSSIVAMAQINSPHQPVNYEAANWKTWLLNNPQQIIIAAPPSSSQSKTELQSIKQGMAKLDDKKLTQIKYWDAGAPAYRWNQIVLGLMFQKQEVLLRMPAAWMNIAIYDATILAWKEKAKYKRKRPNELDPSIKPVINAPLTFSYPCEHSVTAAAAAYMLVYFFPEKTDSIMQMAHAASQSRIDAGVQFQSDVDAGWKLGEQVAKEIIEKAKNDGSAIKWDGNMNKDPKKWTGAYPMGITLPLFTPIVIRSADQFRLPPPPDFENDMKELKNFKQNFNSRSLAYYWASHGPEIWNDLASQKMFEYRMSDDAPAVSRVYTVLNVAYHDAVIAIFDSKYTYWGIRPIQYDTTYKPLITTPPFPGYPSGHAGGAGTTAAVMEYFFPADAKLFWQMAQDCADSRFYAGIHFRTDNEAALKMGKELGKYVAETWMKK
;
A
#
# COMPACT_ATOMS: atom_id res chain seq x y z
N MET A 1 -8.71 53.79 10.10
CA MET A 1 -9.27 52.51 9.57
C MET A 1 -8.19 51.47 9.19
N LYS A 2 -7.00 51.48 9.83
CA LYS A 2 -5.95 50.45 9.64
C LYS A 2 -5.42 49.84 10.96
N GLN A 3 -6.01 50.19 12.11
CA GLN A 3 -5.63 49.66 13.43
C GLN A 3 -6.70 48.79 14.10
N ILE A 4 -7.88 48.61 13.48
CA ILE A 4 -8.97 47.78 14.05
C ILE A 4 -8.97 46.36 13.45
N ILE A 5 -8.29 46.13 12.32
CA ILE A 5 -8.26 44.81 11.64
C ILE A 5 -7.21 43.86 12.26
N PHE A 6 -6.23 44.37 13.02
CA PHE A 6 -5.16 43.54 13.58
C PHE A 6 -5.52 42.86 14.92
N SER A 7 -6.54 43.35 15.64
CA SER A 7 -6.95 42.77 16.93
C SER A 7 -7.99 41.65 16.82
N ILE A 8 -8.70 41.53 15.69
CA ILE A 8 -9.71 40.48 15.47
C ILE A 8 -9.09 39.16 14.97
N VAL A 9 -7.91 39.22 14.33
CA VAL A 9 -7.22 38.01 13.82
C VAL A 9 -6.51 37.22 14.93
N ILE A 10 -6.09 37.88 16.02
CA ILE A 10 -5.41 37.23 17.16
C ILE A 10 -6.40 36.59 18.14
N THR A 11 -7.64 37.09 18.23
CA THR A 11 -8.68 36.51 19.10
C THR A 11 -9.41 35.32 18.47
N LEU A 12 -9.58 35.27 17.14
CA LEU A 12 -10.16 34.08 16.48
C LEU A 12 -9.18 32.90 16.39
N SER A 13 -7.87 33.14 16.26
CA SER A 13 -6.87 32.06 16.22
C SER A 13 -6.65 31.39 17.58
N SER A 14 -6.88 32.10 18.69
CA SER A 14 -6.79 31.54 20.04
C SER A 14 -8.07 30.81 20.49
N ILE A 15 -9.24 31.17 19.96
CA ILE A 15 -10.51 30.45 20.25
C ILE A 15 -10.60 29.13 19.46
N VAL A 16 -10.08 29.07 18.22
CA VAL A 16 -10.04 27.82 17.45
C VAL A 16 -8.99 26.83 18.02
N ALA A 17 -7.88 27.34 18.57
CA ALA A 17 -6.87 26.51 19.22
C ALA A 17 -7.36 25.89 20.55
N MET A 18 -8.19 26.61 21.33
CA MET A 18 -8.72 26.08 22.60
C MET A 18 -9.91 25.13 22.42
N ALA A 19 -10.69 25.26 21.34
CA ALA A 19 -11.80 24.34 21.06
C ALA A 19 -11.33 22.94 20.62
N GLN A 20 -10.09 22.80 20.12
CA GLN A 20 -9.50 21.50 19.76
C GLN A 20 -8.97 20.69 20.95
N ILE A 21 -8.77 21.32 22.12
CA ILE A 21 -8.18 20.66 23.30
C ILE A 21 -9.25 19.90 24.11
N ASN A 22 -10.54 20.20 23.94
CA ASN A 22 -11.62 19.71 24.80
C ASN A 22 -12.77 18.99 24.07
N SER A 23 -12.52 18.42 22.87
CA SER A 23 -13.42 17.35 22.44
C SER A 23 -13.14 16.13 23.33
N PRO A 24 -14.11 15.58 24.08
CA PRO A 24 -13.89 14.35 24.81
C PRO A 24 -13.45 13.29 23.79
N HIS A 25 -12.17 12.89 23.87
CA HIS A 25 -11.64 11.87 22.99
C HIS A 25 -12.53 10.64 23.12
N GLN A 26 -13.12 10.22 22.00
CA GLN A 26 -13.87 8.97 21.96
C GLN A 26 -12.95 7.86 22.49
N PRO A 27 -13.43 7.00 23.39
CA PRO A 27 -12.62 5.92 23.93
C PRO A 27 -12.10 5.05 22.78
N VAL A 28 -10.82 4.66 22.84
CA VAL A 28 -10.21 3.79 21.84
C VAL A 28 -10.99 2.48 21.76
N ASN A 29 -11.50 2.18 20.57
CA ASN A 29 -12.22 0.94 20.31
C ASN A 29 -11.24 -0.18 19.93
N TYR A 30 -11.15 -1.24 20.73
CA TYR A 30 -10.31 -2.42 20.48
C TYR A 30 -10.98 -3.53 19.66
N GLU A 31 -12.08 -3.27 18.97
CA GLU A 31 -12.74 -4.22 18.07
C GLU A 31 -11.80 -4.84 17.03
N ALA A 32 -10.75 -4.13 16.61
CA ALA A 32 -9.74 -4.66 15.70
C ALA A 32 -9.00 -5.90 16.24
N ALA A 33 -8.95 -6.09 17.56
CA ALA A 33 -8.44 -7.32 18.18
C ALA A 33 -9.26 -8.56 17.78
N ASN A 34 -10.51 -8.41 17.35
CA ASN A 34 -11.38 -9.50 16.93
C ASN A 34 -11.32 -9.77 15.42
N TRP A 35 -10.65 -8.92 14.64
CA TRP A 35 -10.49 -9.12 13.20
C TRP A 35 -9.68 -10.38 12.91
N LYS A 36 -9.88 -10.94 11.72
CA LYS A 36 -9.13 -12.11 11.26
C LYS A 36 -7.85 -11.68 10.56
N THR A 37 -6.81 -12.48 10.78
CA THR A 37 -5.59 -12.47 9.96
C THR A 37 -5.89 -13.11 8.60
N TRP A 38 -5.16 -12.71 7.57
CA TRP A 38 -5.39 -13.16 6.21
C TRP A 38 -4.58 -14.39 5.84
N LEU A 39 -3.25 -14.31 5.91
CA LEU A 39 -2.37 -15.36 5.42
C LEU A 39 -1.87 -16.28 6.52
N LEU A 40 -1.88 -15.86 7.78
CA LEU A 40 -1.44 -16.73 8.88
C LEU A 40 -2.36 -17.96 9.03
N ASN A 41 -1.78 -19.16 8.92
CA ASN A 41 -2.51 -20.42 9.04
C ASN A 41 -2.84 -20.72 10.51
N ASN A 42 -1.87 -20.53 11.40
CA ASN A 42 -1.97 -20.82 12.83
C ASN A 42 -1.52 -19.60 13.65
N PRO A 43 -2.26 -18.47 13.63
CA PRO A 43 -1.84 -17.24 14.30
C PRO A 43 -1.60 -17.41 15.81
N GLN A 44 -2.13 -18.47 16.43
CA GLN A 44 -1.93 -18.80 17.84
C GLN A 44 -0.53 -19.36 18.15
N GLN A 45 0.23 -19.79 17.14
CA GLN A 45 1.61 -20.26 17.30
C GLN A 45 2.61 -19.11 17.38
N ILE A 46 2.21 -17.90 16.97
CA ILE A 46 3.02 -16.69 17.10
C ILE A 46 2.87 -16.19 18.54
N ILE A 47 3.94 -16.34 19.32
CA ILE A 47 3.94 -16.04 20.75
C ILE A 47 5.00 -14.98 21.05
N ILE A 48 4.65 -14.03 21.92
CA ILE A 48 5.57 -13.07 22.52
C ILE A 48 5.52 -13.15 24.04
N ALA A 49 6.65 -12.89 24.69
CA ALA A 49 6.76 -12.94 26.14
C ALA A 49 5.91 -11.84 26.79
N ALA A 50 5.14 -12.18 27.83
CA ALA A 50 4.30 -11.22 28.55
C ALA A 50 5.07 -9.95 28.99
N PRO A 51 4.38 -8.80 29.17
CA PRO A 51 5.01 -7.60 29.68
C PRO A 51 5.78 -7.87 30.98
N PRO A 52 6.93 -7.20 31.18
CA PRO A 52 7.77 -7.43 32.34
C PRO A 52 7.10 -6.98 33.64
N SER A 53 7.69 -7.40 34.77
CA SER A 53 7.23 -7.02 36.11
C SER A 53 7.21 -5.51 36.35
N SER A 54 6.50 -5.07 37.40
CA SER A 54 6.49 -3.67 37.83
C SER A 54 7.89 -3.15 38.18
N SER A 55 8.76 -3.99 38.74
CA SER A 55 10.16 -3.68 39.06
C SER A 55 10.94 -3.30 37.80
N GLN A 56 10.91 -4.16 36.78
CA GLN A 56 11.60 -3.90 35.52
C GLN A 56 10.99 -2.70 34.79
N SER A 57 9.67 -2.53 34.83
CA SER A 57 9.01 -1.33 34.26
C SER A 57 9.53 -0.04 34.90
N LYS A 58 9.79 -0.02 36.22
CA LYS A 58 10.39 1.16 36.89
C LYS A 58 11.81 1.45 36.40
N THR A 59 12.62 0.42 36.17
CA THR A 59 13.95 0.58 35.58
C THR A 59 13.86 1.16 34.18
N GLU A 60 12.95 0.67 33.35
CA GLU A 60 12.72 1.20 31.99
C GLU A 60 12.28 2.67 32.00
N LEU A 61 11.42 3.09 32.95
CA LEU A 61 11.02 4.49 33.10
C LEU A 61 12.23 5.40 33.37
N GLN A 62 13.18 4.96 34.20
CA GLN A 62 14.40 5.72 34.44
C GLN A 62 15.28 5.82 33.19
N SER A 63 15.43 4.73 32.44
CA SER A 63 16.15 4.73 31.17
C SER A 63 15.51 5.67 30.14
N ILE A 64 14.17 5.70 30.05
CA ILE A 64 13.44 6.62 29.18
C ILE A 64 13.75 8.07 29.57
N LYS A 65 13.64 8.45 30.85
CA LYS A 65 13.95 9.82 31.31
C LYS A 65 15.37 10.23 30.97
N GLN A 66 16.34 9.35 31.21
CA GLN A 66 17.74 9.60 30.89
C GLN A 66 17.99 9.73 29.38
N GLY A 67 17.29 8.93 28.56
CA GLY A 67 17.35 9.02 27.10
C GLY A 67 16.75 10.32 26.57
N MET A 68 15.59 10.72 27.11
CA MET A 68 14.90 11.96 26.76
C MET A 68 15.72 13.21 27.12
N ALA A 69 16.46 13.18 28.23
CA ALA A 69 17.37 14.26 28.60
C ALA A 69 18.56 14.44 27.64
N LYS A 70 18.80 13.48 26.73
CA LYS A 70 19.89 13.46 25.75
C LYS A 70 19.37 13.52 24.31
N LEU A 71 18.15 14.02 24.11
CA LEU A 71 17.62 14.24 22.76
C LEU A 71 18.37 15.38 22.09
N ASP A 72 18.77 15.14 20.84
CA ASP A 72 19.35 16.14 19.94
C ASP A 72 18.41 16.37 18.75
N ASP A 73 18.73 17.36 17.91
CA ASP A 73 17.92 17.71 16.73
C ASP A 73 17.78 16.55 15.74
N LYS A 74 18.79 15.67 15.66
CA LYS A 74 18.76 14.49 14.79
C LYS A 74 17.71 13.49 15.28
N LYS A 75 17.68 13.19 16.58
CA LYS A 75 16.66 12.33 17.19
C LYS A 75 15.27 12.95 17.10
N LEU A 76 15.13 14.25 17.34
CA LEU A 76 13.85 14.94 17.19
C LEU A 76 13.33 14.87 15.74
N THR A 77 14.22 14.98 14.76
CA THR A 77 13.88 14.82 13.34
C THR A 77 13.45 13.37 13.03
N GLN A 78 14.15 12.37 13.55
CA GLN A 78 13.77 10.96 13.40
C GLN A 78 12.40 10.67 14.05
N ILE A 79 12.15 11.20 15.25
CA ILE A 79 10.85 11.09 15.92
C ILE A 79 9.74 11.65 15.04
N LYS A 80 9.89 12.89 14.55
CA LYS A 80 8.90 13.52 13.66
C LYS A 80 8.70 12.75 12.35
N TYR A 81 9.77 12.21 11.78
CA TYR A 81 9.69 11.45 10.54
C TYR A 81 8.83 10.19 10.71
N TRP A 82 9.07 9.43 11.77
CA TRP A 82 8.37 8.18 12.07
C TRP A 82 7.00 8.39 12.74
N ASP A 83 6.71 9.60 13.24
CA ASP A 83 5.43 9.99 13.83
C ASP A 83 4.47 10.68 12.84
N ALA A 84 4.79 10.66 11.54
CA ALA A 84 4.04 11.42 10.53
C ALA A 84 2.61 10.89 10.28
N GLY A 85 2.27 9.72 10.81
CA GLY A 85 0.97 9.06 10.69
C GLY A 85 1.04 7.67 11.29
N ALA A 86 0.06 6.82 10.98
CA ALA A 86 0.00 5.45 11.45
C ALA A 86 1.28 4.67 11.09
N PRO A 87 1.64 3.63 11.86
CA PRO A 87 2.86 2.86 11.68
C PRO A 87 3.17 2.45 10.23
N ALA A 88 2.15 2.11 9.44
CA ALA A 88 2.29 1.63 8.06
C ALA A 88 2.62 2.74 7.03
N TYR A 89 2.40 4.02 7.36
CA TYR A 89 2.47 5.14 6.42
C TYR A 89 3.84 5.26 5.73
N ARG A 90 4.92 5.38 6.51
CA ARG A 90 6.27 5.54 5.95
C ARG A 90 6.74 4.32 5.18
N TRP A 91 6.34 3.12 5.61
CA TRP A 91 6.68 1.88 4.91
C TRP A 91 6.07 1.81 3.51
N ASN A 92 4.86 2.35 3.32
CA ASN A 92 4.26 2.46 1.99
C ASN A 92 5.01 3.43 1.08
N GLN A 93 5.56 4.54 1.60
CA GLN A 93 6.44 5.41 0.81
C GLN A 93 7.77 4.71 0.46
N ILE A 94 8.35 3.99 1.42
CA ILE A 94 9.64 3.29 1.25
C ILE A 94 9.52 2.17 0.21
N VAL A 95 8.51 1.30 0.29
CA VAL A 95 8.38 0.17 -0.65
C VAL A 95 8.20 0.63 -2.08
N LEU A 96 7.42 1.70 -2.31
CA LEU A 96 7.21 2.27 -3.64
C LEU A 96 8.53 2.80 -4.20
N GLY A 97 9.30 3.54 -3.39
CA GLY A 97 10.64 4.02 -3.78
C GLY A 97 11.63 2.90 -4.10
N LEU A 98 11.53 1.73 -3.43
CA LEU A 98 12.36 0.56 -3.71
C LEU A 98 11.92 -0.20 -4.95
N MET A 99 10.60 -0.34 -5.18
CA MET A 99 10.05 -1.08 -6.33
C MET A 99 10.56 -0.54 -7.67
N PHE A 100 10.69 0.79 -7.80
CA PHE A 100 11.21 1.41 -9.02
C PHE A 100 12.71 1.19 -9.25
N GLN A 101 13.45 0.73 -8.24
CA GLN A 101 14.89 0.44 -8.35
C GLN A 101 15.17 -0.99 -8.86
N LYS A 102 14.17 -1.89 -8.85
CA LYS A 102 14.35 -3.30 -9.20
C LYS A 102 13.20 -3.83 -10.07
N GLN A 103 13.38 -3.75 -11.38
CA GLN A 103 12.35 -4.16 -12.36
C GLN A 103 11.94 -5.63 -12.22
N GLU A 104 12.86 -6.51 -11.81
CA GLU A 104 12.64 -7.96 -11.67
C GLU A 104 11.53 -8.32 -10.68
N VAL A 105 11.38 -7.51 -9.63
CA VAL A 105 10.37 -7.75 -8.59
C VAL A 105 9.14 -6.87 -8.75
N LEU A 106 9.18 -5.86 -9.64
CA LEU A 106 8.12 -4.88 -9.81
C LEU A 106 6.75 -5.53 -10.05
N LEU A 107 6.69 -6.51 -10.96
CA LEU A 107 5.45 -7.21 -11.30
C LEU A 107 4.97 -8.21 -10.23
N ARG A 108 5.82 -8.52 -9.24
CA ARG A 108 5.46 -9.33 -8.07
C ARG A 108 4.85 -8.51 -6.94
N MET A 109 4.78 -7.18 -7.10
CA MET A 109 4.19 -6.21 -6.17
C MET A 109 4.62 -6.41 -4.70
N PRO A 110 5.90 -6.16 -4.35
CA PRO A 110 6.38 -6.23 -2.97
C PRO A 110 5.51 -5.49 -1.95
N ALA A 111 4.86 -4.38 -2.34
CA ALA A 111 3.93 -3.64 -1.50
C ALA A 111 2.72 -4.48 -1.02
N ALA A 112 2.21 -5.41 -1.82
CA ALA A 112 1.10 -6.29 -1.41
C ALA A 112 1.53 -7.24 -0.30
N TRP A 113 2.67 -7.91 -0.49
CA TRP A 113 3.27 -8.83 0.46
C TRP A 113 3.76 -8.15 1.75
N MET A 114 4.28 -6.93 1.64
CA MET A 114 4.64 -6.13 2.81
C MET A 114 3.40 -5.73 3.62
N ASN A 115 2.37 -5.18 2.96
CA ASN A 115 1.18 -4.71 3.68
C ASN A 115 0.39 -5.85 4.32
N ILE A 116 0.30 -7.03 3.68
CA ILE A 116 -0.37 -8.17 4.31
C ILE A 116 0.36 -8.66 5.58
N ALA A 117 1.69 -8.58 5.61
CA ALA A 117 2.46 -8.85 6.82
C ALA A 117 2.24 -7.78 7.89
N ILE A 118 2.20 -6.50 7.51
CA ILE A 118 1.88 -5.42 8.44
C ILE A 118 0.47 -5.60 9.02
N TYR A 119 -0.53 -5.90 8.20
CA TYR A 119 -1.91 -6.10 8.64
C TYR A 119 -2.01 -7.26 9.63
N ASP A 120 -1.55 -8.45 9.25
CA ASP A 120 -1.64 -9.64 10.12
C ASP A 120 -0.91 -9.40 11.44
N ALA A 121 0.28 -8.78 11.41
CA ALA A 121 1.03 -8.43 12.61
C ALA A 121 0.31 -7.38 13.47
N THR A 122 -0.32 -6.38 12.85
CA THR A 122 -1.08 -5.35 13.55
C THR A 122 -2.29 -5.95 14.28
N ILE A 123 -3.02 -6.88 13.65
CA ILE A 123 -4.16 -7.55 14.29
C ILE A 123 -3.72 -8.37 15.51
N LEU A 124 -2.61 -9.10 15.41
CA LEU A 124 -2.06 -9.82 16.57
C LEU A 124 -1.57 -8.86 17.67
N ALA A 125 -0.94 -7.73 17.31
CA ALA A 125 -0.55 -6.72 18.28
C ALA A 125 -1.77 -6.14 19.03
N TRP A 126 -2.89 -5.92 18.35
CA TRP A 126 -4.12 -5.43 18.97
C TRP A 126 -4.76 -6.44 19.92
N LYS A 127 -4.67 -7.74 19.62
CA LYS A 127 -5.05 -8.81 20.56
C LYS A 127 -4.23 -8.74 21.84
N GLU A 128 -2.92 -8.59 21.74
CA GLU A 128 -2.04 -8.51 22.91
C GLU A 128 -2.25 -7.21 23.71
N LYS A 129 -2.53 -6.08 23.05
CA LYS A 129 -2.94 -4.83 23.72
C LYS A 129 -4.21 -4.99 24.53
N ALA A 130 -5.25 -5.55 23.92
CA ALA A 130 -6.54 -5.76 24.58
C ALA A 130 -6.41 -6.73 25.77
N LYS A 131 -5.51 -7.72 25.67
CA LYS A 131 -5.20 -8.69 26.72
C LYS A 131 -4.44 -8.07 27.90
N TYR A 132 -3.31 -7.42 27.66
CA TYR A 132 -2.41 -6.99 28.73
C TYR A 132 -2.68 -5.58 29.26
N LYS A 133 -3.28 -4.70 28.44
CA LYS A 133 -3.70 -3.35 28.85
C LYS A 133 -2.59 -2.54 29.54
N ARG A 134 -1.33 -2.70 29.11
CA ARG A 134 -0.19 -2.00 29.69
C ARG A 134 -0.34 -0.50 29.46
N LYS A 135 -0.34 0.28 30.54
CA LYS A 135 -0.33 1.75 30.50
C LYS A 135 0.97 2.27 29.90
N ARG A 136 0.91 3.42 29.22
CA ARG A 136 2.09 4.08 28.63
C ARG A 136 3.04 4.65 29.70
N PRO A 137 4.29 4.97 29.33
CA PRO A 137 5.26 5.54 30.27
C PRO A 137 4.76 6.79 31.00
N ASN A 138 4.15 7.74 30.27
CA ASN A 138 3.63 8.99 30.84
C ASN A 138 2.39 8.80 31.73
N GLU A 139 1.67 7.68 31.61
CA GLU A 139 0.56 7.33 32.50
C GLU A 139 1.04 6.70 33.81
N LEU A 140 2.16 5.97 33.78
CA LEU A 140 2.78 5.40 34.97
C LEU A 140 3.66 6.41 35.72
N ASP A 141 4.28 7.33 34.98
CA ASP A 141 5.13 8.39 35.53
C ASP A 141 4.84 9.72 34.81
N PRO A 142 3.96 10.57 35.39
CA PRO A 142 3.59 11.85 34.80
C PRO A 142 4.74 12.86 34.63
N SER A 143 5.91 12.58 35.20
CA SER A 143 7.12 13.40 34.98
C SER A 143 7.74 13.14 33.60
N ILE A 144 7.41 12.03 32.94
CA ILE A 144 7.74 11.81 31.53
C ILE A 144 6.78 12.66 30.70
N LYS A 145 7.32 13.64 29.96
CA LYS A 145 6.57 14.48 29.03
C LYS A 145 6.91 14.05 27.61
N PRO A 146 6.10 13.20 26.96
CA PRO A 146 6.36 12.76 25.60
C PRO A 146 6.55 13.95 24.66
N VAL A 147 7.46 13.83 23.70
CA VAL A 147 7.76 14.89 22.72
C VAL A 147 6.83 14.87 21.51
N ILE A 148 5.92 13.89 21.48
CA ILE A 148 4.83 13.71 20.53
C ILE A 148 3.54 13.47 21.31
N ASN A 149 2.40 13.53 20.63
CA ASN A 149 1.14 13.13 21.23
C ASN A 149 1.19 11.64 21.56
N ALA A 150 1.10 11.30 22.84
CA ALA A 150 1.05 9.90 23.25
C ALA A 150 -0.23 9.26 22.69
N PRO A 151 -0.13 8.12 21.97
CA PRO A 151 -1.34 7.47 21.45
C PRO A 151 -2.24 7.04 22.61
N LEU A 152 -3.55 7.12 22.40
CA LEU A 152 -4.53 6.71 23.42
C LEU A 152 -4.61 5.18 23.61
N THR A 153 -3.91 4.40 22.77
CA THR A 153 -3.85 2.94 22.85
C THR A 153 -2.90 2.47 23.98
N PHE A 154 -3.08 1.24 24.45
CA PHE A 154 -2.15 0.59 25.39
C PHE A 154 -0.76 0.45 24.78
N SER A 155 0.27 0.46 25.61
CA SER A 155 1.65 0.47 25.13
C SER A 155 2.06 -0.88 24.54
N TYR A 156 1.72 -2.00 25.16
CA TYR A 156 2.28 -3.31 24.83
C TYR A 156 1.44 -4.11 23.81
N PRO A 157 2.03 -4.68 22.75
CA PRO A 157 3.38 -4.40 22.23
C PRO A 157 3.41 -3.08 21.43
N CYS A 158 4.60 -2.59 21.13
CA CYS A 158 4.80 -1.39 20.32
C CYS A 158 4.36 -1.61 18.86
N GLU A 159 3.27 -0.97 18.42
CA GLU A 159 2.74 -1.12 17.05
C GLU A 159 3.71 -0.67 15.96
N HIS A 160 4.48 0.38 16.25
CA HIS A 160 5.51 0.87 15.32
C HIS A 160 6.62 -0.15 15.15
N SER A 161 7.03 -0.84 16.22
CA SER A 161 8.06 -1.87 16.13
C SER A 161 7.53 -3.16 15.47
N VAL A 162 6.29 -3.55 15.76
CA VAL A 162 5.58 -4.62 15.05
C VAL A 162 5.57 -4.37 13.54
N THR A 163 5.11 -3.18 13.15
CA THR A 163 5.01 -2.79 11.74
C THR A 163 6.38 -2.69 11.08
N ALA A 164 7.36 -2.11 11.78
CA ALA A 164 8.71 -1.95 11.26
C ALA A 164 9.39 -3.30 11.01
N ALA A 165 9.29 -4.25 11.95
CA ALA A 165 9.84 -5.59 11.77
C ALA A 165 9.11 -6.34 10.65
N ALA A 166 7.77 -6.31 10.63
CA ALA A 166 6.99 -6.97 9.58
C ALA A 166 7.35 -6.45 8.18
N ALA A 167 7.42 -5.13 8.03
CA ALA A 167 7.79 -4.48 6.78
C ALA A 167 9.23 -4.80 6.37
N ALA A 168 10.19 -4.64 7.29
CA ALA A 168 11.61 -4.80 6.99
C ALA A 168 11.95 -6.22 6.54
N TYR A 169 11.45 -7.25 7.23
CA TYR A 169 11.75 -8.64 6.84
C TYR A 169 11.16 -8.97 5.45
N MET A 170 9.95 -8.49 5.15
CA MET A 170 9.37 -8.64 3.82
C MET A 170 10.19 -7.90 2.76
N LEU A 171 10.62 -6.67 3.02
CA LEU A 171 11.43 -5.91 2.07
C LEU A 171 12.83 -6.51 1.89
N VAL A 172 13.47 -7.01 2.94
CA VAL A 172 14.74 -7.74 2.85
C VAL A 172 14.62 -8.96 1.93
N TYR A 173 13.49 -9.66 1.97
CA TYR A 173 13.25 -10.79 1.08
C TYR A 173 13.22 -10.37 -0.41
N PHE A 174 12.59 -9.24 -0.74
CA PHE A 174 12.53 -8.76 -2.14
C PHE A 174 13.79 -7.98 -2.58
N PHE A 175 14.47 -7.33 -1.64
CA PHE A 175 15.61 -6.44 -1.87
C PHE A 175 16.80 -6.82 -0.94
N PRO A 176 17.34 -8.05 -1.06
CA PRO A 176 18.42 -8.53 -0.19
C PRO A 176 19.66 -7.64 -0.26
N GLU A 177 19.91 -6.99 -1.39
CA GLU A 177 21.00 -6.03 -1.58
C GLU A 177 20.86 -4.74 -0.76
N LYS A 178 19.68 -4.49 -0.17
CA LYS A 178 19.38 -3.31 0.67
C LYS A 178 19.24 -3.66 2.16
N THR A 179 19.61 -4.88 2.56
CA THR A 179 19.38 -5.42 3.91
C THR A 179 19.77 -4.45 5.02
N ASP A 180 21.03 -4.00 5.03
CA ASP A 180 21.53 -3.13 6.11
C ASP A 180 20.74 -1.82 6.20
N SER A 181 20.45 -1.19 5.06
CA SER A 181 19.70 0.07 5.02
C SER A 181 18.24 -0.09 5.50
N ILE A 182 17.59 -1.19 5.12
CA ILE A 182 16.20 -1.48 5.50
C ILE A 182 16.14 -1.78 7.01
N MET A 183 17.04 -2.62 7.51
CA MET A 183 17.09 -2.97 8.93
C MET A 183 17.44 -1.75 9.79
N GLN A 184 18.35 -0.89 9.33
CA GLN A 184 18.66 0.36 10.00
C GLN A 184 17.43 1.29 10.11
N MET A 185 16.64 1.43 9.03
CA MET A 185 15.38 2.18 9.07
C MET A 185 14.39 1.57 10.05
N ALA A 186 14.27 0.25 10.11
CA ALA A 186 13.35 -0.43 11.03
C ALA A 186 13.72 -0.25 12.50
N HIS A 187 15.02 -0.32 12.81
CA HIS A 187 15.52 -0.02 14.15
C HIS A 187 15.31 1.45 14.52
N ALA A 188 15.53 2.38 13.58
CA ALA A 188 15.24 3.81 13.80
C ALA A 188 13.74 4.06 14.07
N ALA A 189 12.86 3.42 13.30
CA ALA A 189 11.41 3.50 13.51
C ALA A 189 11.01 3.03 14.92
N SER A 190 11.55 1.87 15.33
CA SER A 190 11.30 1.29 16.65
C SER A 190 11.85 2.16 17.79
N GLN A 191 13.11 2.58 17.69
CA GLN A 191 13.80 3.39 18.70
C GLN A 191 13.14 4.76 18.88
N SER A 192 12.61 5.34 17.80
CA SER A 192 11.96 6.66 17.85
C SER A 192 10.81 6.71 18.87
N ARG A 193 10.16 5.59 19.19
CA ARG A 193 9.06 5.55 20.16
C ARG A 193 9.54 5.60 21.61
N ILE A 194 10.70 5.03 21.88
CA ILE A 194 11.36 5.09 23.20
C ILE A 194 11.92 6.49 23.40
N ASP A 195 12.64 7.00 22.38
CA ASP A 195 13.20 8.35 22.38
C ASP A 195 12.11 9.41 22.56
N ALA A 196 10.91 9.18 22.00
CA ALA A 196 9.77 10.06 22.17
C ALA A 196 9.08 9.96 23.54
N GLY A 197 9.43 8.99 24.38
CA GLY A 197 8.84 8.79 25.70
C GLY A 197 7.48 8.09 25.71
N VAL A 198 7.05 7.49 24.59
CA VAL A 198 5.72 6.87 24.47
C VAL A 198 5.72 5.35 24.64
N GLN A 199 6.90 4.73 24.74
CA GLN A 199 7.06 3.28 24.70
C GLN A 199 8.19 2.77 25.62
N PHE A 200 7.97 1.60 26.23
CA PHE A 200 9.00 0.86 26.95
C PHE A 200 9.91 0.08 25.98
N GLN A 201 11.17 -0.17 26.37
CA GLN A 201 12.08 -1.01 25.59
C GLN A 201 11.50 -2.41 25.38
N SER A 202 10.98 -3.02 26.43
CA SER A 202 10.33 -4.35 26.39
C SER A 202 9.12 -4.40 25.46
N ASP A 203 8.37 -3.31 25.31
CA ASP A 203 7.26 -3.27 24.34
C ASP A 203 7.77 -3.22 22.90
N VAL A 204 8.89 -2.52 22.67
CA VAL A 204 9.59 -2.48 21.38
C VAL A 204 10.14 -3.86 21.04
N ASP A 205 10.85 -4.50 21.97
CA ASP A 205 11.44 -5.83 21.75
C ASP A 205 10.37 -6.89 21.47
N ALA A 206 9.27 -6.87 22.23
CA ALA A 206 8.13 -7.75 22.01
C ALA A 206 7.45 -7.46 20.66
N GLY A 207 7.30 -6.18 20.30
CA GLY A 207 6.75 -5.78 19.01
C GLY A 207 7.59 -6.28 17.84
N TRP A 208 8.91 -6.08 17.91
CA TRP A 208 9.86 -6.60 16.92
C TRP A 208 9.71 -8.11 16.75
N LYS A 209 9.69 -8.86 17.86
CA LYS A 209 9.54 -10.32 17.82
C LYS A 209 8.23 -10.79 17.22
N LEU A 210 7.13 -10.08 17.45
CA LEU A 210 5.85 -10.39 16.81
C LEU A 210 5.93 -10.16 15.29
N GLY A 211 6.39 -8.97 14.87
CA GLY A 211 6.50 -8.63 13.46
C GLY A 211 7.46 -9.54 12.68
N GLU A 212 8.59 -9.89 13.28
CA GLU A 212 9.56 -10.85 12.74
C GLU A 212 8.94 -12.23 12.48
N GLN A 213 8.19 -12.78 13.45
CA GLN A 213 7.56 -14.09 13.32
C GLN A 213 6.49 -14.10 12.22
N VAL A 214 5.63 -13.08 12.20
CA VAL A 214 4.59 -12.93 11.17
C VAL A 214 5.20 -12.83 9.77
N ALA A 215 6.22 -11.98 9.60
CA ALA A 215 6.88 -11.83 8.31
C ALA A 215 7.52 -13.13 7.83
N LYS A 216 8.17 -13.90 8.73
CA LYS A 216 8.75 -15.21 8.35
C LYS A 216 7.71 -16.17 7.79
N GLU A 217 6.54 -16.28 8.42
CA GLU A 217 5.46 -17.13 7.89
C GLU A 217 4.96 -16.66 6.52
N ILE A 218 4.85 -15.35 6.32
CA ILE A 218 4.37 -14.77 5.06
C ILE A 218 5.44 -14.87 3.96
N ILE A 219 6.73 -14.76 4.30
CA ILE A 219 7.84 -15.01 3.37
C ILE A 219 7.80 -16.44 2.84
N GLU A 220 7.48 -17.44 3.68
CA GLU A 220 7.34 -18.83 3.21
C GLU A 220 6.21 -18.98 2.19
N LYS A 221 5.12 -18.21 2.34
CA LYS A 221 4.04 -18.17 1.33
C LYS A 221 4.51 -17.46 0.06
N ALA A 222 5.18 -16.32 0.20
CA ALA A 222 5.72 -15.59 -0.94
C ALA A 222 6.67 -16.48 -1.75
N LYS A 223 7.62 -17.20 -1.13
CA LYS A 223 8.54 -18.12 -1.82
C LYS A 223 7.84 -19.16 -2.70
N ASN A 224 6.60 -19.52 -2.36
CA ASN A 224 5.82 -20.56 -3.03
C ASN A 224 4.64 -19.97 -3.84
N ASP A 225 4.68 -18.69 -4.19
CA ASP A 225 3.62 -18.00 -4.95
C ASP A 225 3.66 -18.29 -6.46
N GLY A 226 4.51 -19.20 -6.93
CA GLY A 226 4.67 -19.50 -8.36
C GLY A 226 5.67 -18.59 -9.10
N SER A 227 6.23 -17.56 -8.45
CA SER A 227 7.14 -16.62 -9.13
C SER A 227 8.48 -17.23 -9.57
N ALA A 228 8.83 -18.41 -9.06
CA ALA A 228 10.03 -19.14 -9.45
C ALA A 228 9.85 -19.94 -10.76
N ILE A 229 8.62 -20.08 -11.26
CA ILE A 229 8.34 -20.81 -12.50
C ILE A 229 8.97 -20.04 -13.67
N LYS A 230 9.79 -20.75 -14.45
CA LYS A 230 10.44 -20.20 -15.64
C LYS A 230 9.53 -20.34 -16.85
N TRP A 231 9.56 -19.33 -17.72
CA TRP A 231 8.95 -19.42 -19.03
C TRP A 231 9.59 -20.54 -19.85
N ASP A 232 8.78 -21.32 -20.56
CA ASP A 232 9.17 -22.47 -21.37
C ASP A 232 9.70 -22.08 -22.78
N GLY A 233 9.69 -20.80 -23.12
CA GLY A 233 10.13 -20.28 -24.42
C GLY A 233 9.05 -20.31 -25.50
N ASN A 234 7.84 -20.81 -25.21
CA ASN A 234 6.77 -20.88 -26.20
C ASN A 234 6.16 -19.50 -26.46
N MET A 235 6.04 -19.17 -27.75
CA MET A 235 5.44 -17.94 -28.26
C MET A 235 4.28 -18.26 -29.20
N ASN A 236 3.28 -17.38 -29.23
CA ASN A 236 2.29 -17.39 -30.30
C ASN A 236 2.96 -17.18 -31.68
N LYS A 237 2.50 -17.93 -32.70
CA LYS A 237 3.01 -17.86 -34.08
C LYS A 237 2.04 -17.23 -35.08
N ASP A 238 0.83 -16.88 -34.65
CA ASP A 238 -0.18 -16.24 -35.49
C ASP A 238 0.22 -14.78 -35.77
N PRO A 239 0.39 -14.37 -37.04
CA PRO A 239 0.77 -12.99 -37.41
C PRO A 239 -0.31 -11.96 -37.10
N LYS A 240 -1.56 -12.37 -36.83
CA LYS A 240 -2.65 -11.47 -36.42
C LYS A 240 -2.67 -11.17 -34.93
N LYS A 241 -1.75 -11.77 -34.17
CA LYS A 241 -1.61 -11.62 -32.72
C LYS A 241 -0.30 -10.91 -32.39
N TRP A 242 -0.16 -10.50 -31.13
CA TRP A 242 1.04 -9.85 -30.65
C TRP A 242 2.27 -10.74 -30.84
N THR A 243 3.34 -10.11 -31.32
CA THR A 243 4.67 -10.70 -31.46
C THR A 243 5.71 -9.83 -30.75
N GLY A 244 6.83 -10.40 -30.32
CA GLY A 244 7.89 -9.66 -29.66
C GLY A 244 9.04 -10.57 -29.22
N ALA A 245 10.22 -9.99 -29.01
CA ALA A 245 11.40 -10.75 -28.60
C ALA A 245 11.40 -11.12 -27.11
N TYR A 246 10.72 -10.34 -26.27
CA TYR A 246 10.69 -10.51 -24.82
C TYR A 246 9.25 -10.35 -24.30
N PRO A 247 8.52 -11.45 -24.02
CA PRO A 247 7.15 -11.39 -23.49
C PRO A 247 7.19 -11.11 -21.99
N MET A 248 7.31 -9.83 -21.61
CA MET A 248 7.36 -9.43 -20.21
C MET A 248 6.10 -9.92 -19.48
N GLY A 249 6.29 -10.55 -18.31
CA GLY A 249 5.17 -11.01 -17.46
C GLY A 249 4.43 -12.26 -17.95
N ILE A 250 4.97 -13.01 -18.91
CA ILE A 250 4.32 -14.24 -19.43
C ILE A 250 4.05 -15.32 -18.37
N THR A 251 4.81 -15.32 -17.26
CA THR A 251 4.62 -16.26 -16.16
C THR A 251 3.69 -15.76 -15.06
N LEU A 252 3.24 -14.49 -15.09
CA LEU A 252 2.31 -13.95 -14.09
C LEU A 252 1.02 -14.75 -13.93
N PRO A 253 0.40 -15.31 -15.00
CA PRO A 253 -0.80 -16.14 -14.84
C PRO A 253 -0.57 -17.42 -14.03
N LEU A 254 0.70 -17.81 -13.83
CA LEU A 254 1.09 -18.98 -13.03
C LEU A 254 1.30 -18.63 -11.55
N PHE A 255 1.19 -17.34 -11.19
CA PHE A 255 1.34 -16.92 -9.81
C PHE A 255 0.06 -17.26 -9.04
N THR A 256 0.23 -17.59 -7.76
CA THR A 256 -0.88 -17.82 -6.85
C THR A 256 -1.46 -16.47 -6.42
N PRO A 257 -2.72 -16.15 -6.76
CA PRO A 257 -3.33 -14.92 -6.29
C PRO A 257 -3.61 -14.97 -4.77
N ILE A 258 -3.78 -13.81 -4.15
CA ILE A 258 -3.95 -13.69 -2.68
C ILE A 258 -5.44 -13.79 -2.27
N VAL A 259 -6.35 -13.27 -3.09
CA VAL A 259 -7.79 -13.16 -2.81
C VAL A 259 -8.65 -13.74 -3.93
N ILE A 260 -8.33 -13.46 -5.20
CA ILE A 260 -9.01 -14.12 -6.32
C ILE A 260 -8.63 -15.61 -6.34
N ARG A 261 -9.55 -16.46 -6.81
CA ARG A 261 -9.44 -17.92 -6.73
C ARG A 261 -8.44 -18.50 -7.73
N SER A 262 -8.29 -17.84 -8.87
CA SER A 262 -7.41 -18.24 -9.97
C SER A 262 -7.12 -17.01 -10.83
N ALA A 263 -6.03 -17.08 -11.59
CA ALA A 263 -5.66 -16.01 -12.52
C ALA A 263 -6.77 -15.71 -13.54
N ASP A 264 -7.58 -16.71 -13.88
CA ASP A 264 -8.63 -16.59 -14.89
C ASP A 264 -10.03 -16.31 -14.36
N GLN A 265 -10.18 -16.11 -13.04
CA GLN A 265 -11.49 -15.80 -12.45
C GLN A 265 -12.17 -14.60 -13.12
N PHE A 266 -11.37 -13.61 -13.54
CA PHE A 266 -11.84 -12.38 -14.19
C PHE A 266 -11.41 -12.30 -15.66
N ARG A 267 -11.04 -13.42 -16.29
CA ARG A 267 -10.63 -13.44 -17.69
C ARG A 267 -11.72 -12.82 -18.57
N LEU A 268 -11.33 -11.83 -19.36
CA LEU A 268 -12.24 -11.17 -20.30
C LEU A 268 -12.62 -12.11 -21.46
N PRO A 269 -13.73 -11.88 -22.17
CA PRO A 269 -13.97 -12.56 -23.43
C PRO A 269 -12.87 -12.20 -24.46
N PRO A 270 -12.71 -12.99 -25.54
CA PRO A 270 -11.78 -12.67 -26.63
C PRO A 270 -11.98 -11.23 -27.14
N PRO A 271 -10.89 -10.55 -27.56
CA PRO A 271 -11.00 -9.22 -28.15
C PRO A 271 -11.84 -9.26 -29.44
N PRO A 272 -12.54 -8.17 -29.78
CA PRO A 272 -13.19 -8.05 -31.08
C PRO A 272 -12.15 -7.84 -32.20
N ASP A 273 -12.63 -7.70 -33.44
CA ASP A 273 -11.81 -7.11 -34.50
C ASP A 273 -11.60 -5.61 -34.21
N PHE A 274 -10.35 -5.17 -34.28
CA PHE A 274 -9.93 -3.80 -34.00
C PHE A 274 -10.01 -2.87 -35.21
N GLU A 275 -10.64 -3.25 -36.32
CA GLU A 275 -10.73 -2.40 -37.51
C GLU A 275 -11.33 -1.02 -37.19
N ASN A 276 -12.42 -0.98 -36.42
CA ASN A 276 -13.06 0.27 -36.01
C ASN A 276 -12.23 1.04 -34.99
N ASP A 277 -11.63 0.36 -34.02
CA ASP A 277 -10.71 0.99 -33.06
C ASP A 277 -9.48 1.61 -33.76
N MET A 278 -8.93 0.95 -34.78
CA MET A 278 -7.80 1.45 -35.55
C MET A 278 -8.18 2.66 -36.40
N LYS A 279 -9.38 2.66 -37.01
CA LYS A 279 -9.92 3.85 -37.69
C LYS A 279 -10.07 5.01 -36.71
N GLU A 280 -10.56 4.74 -35.50
CA GLU A 280 -10.67 5.75 -34.46
C GLU A 280 -9.29 6.33 -34.07
N LEU A 281 -8.30 5.47 -33.79
CA LEU A 281 -6.94 5.89 -33.46
C LEU A 281 -6.28 6.74 -34.55
N LYS A 282 -6.52 6.44 -35.84
CA LYS A 282 -5.98 7.21 -36.96
C LYS A 282 -6.67 8.57 -37.13
N ASN A 283 -7.95 8.65 -36.79
CA ASN A 283 -8.73 9.88 -36.86
C ASN A 283 -8.58 10.76 -35.61
N PHE A 284 -8.07 10.20 -34.50
CA PHE A 284 -7.88 10.93 -33.26
C PHE A 284 -6.83 12.05 -33.42
N LYS A 285 -7.30 13.30 -33.28
CA LYS A 285 -6.44 14.48 -33.31
C LYS A 285 -5.95 14.79 -31.90
N GLN A 286 -4.68 14.51 -31.64
CA GLN A 286 -4.06 14.86 -30.36
C GLN A 286 -4.09 16.38 -30.12
N ASN A 287 -4.30 16.75 -28.86
CA ASN A 287 -4.18 18.12 -28.37
C ASN A 287 -3.26 18.15 -27.13
N PHE A 288 -3.08 19.34 -26.54
CA PHE A 288 -2.24 19.49 -25.35
C PHE A 288 -2.69 18.59 -24.19
N ASN A 289 -3.99 18.58 -23.89
CA ASN A 289 -4.55 17.81 -22.78
C ASN A 289 -4.33 16.30 -22.97
N SER A 290 -4.64 15.77 -24.15
CA SER A 290 -4.46 14.34 -24.43
C SER A 290 -2.99 13.91 -24.35
N ARG A 291 -2.06 14.76 -24.82
CA ARG A 291 -0.61 14.50 -24.71
C ARG A 291 -0.15 14.57 -23.26
N SER A 292 -0.62 15.56 -22.51
CA SER A 292 -0.29 15.72 -21.08
C SER A 292 -0.72 14.49 -20.28
N LEU A 293 -1.97 14.03 -20.45
CA LEU A 293 -2.46 12.81 -19.81
C LEU A 293 -1.65 11.57 -20.24
N ALA A 294 -1.36 11.41 -21.53
CA ALA A 294 -0.56 10.31 -22.03
C ALA A 294 0.84 10.23 -21.38
N TYR A 295 1.53 11.37 -21.26
CA TYR A 295 2.84 11.40 -20.59
C TYR A 295 2.73 11.24 -19.08
N TYR A 296 1.76 11.89 -18.43
CA TYR A 296 1.54 11.78 -16.99
C TYR A 296 1.36 10.31 -16.58
N TRP A 297 0.42 9.60 -17.20
CA TRP A 297 0.15 8.19 -16.89
C TRP A 297 1.16 7.21 -17.51
N ALA A 298 2.11 7.67 -18.33
CA ALA A 298 3.26 6.86 -18.73
C ALA A 298 4.41 6.93 -17.72
N SER A 299 4.48 8.02 -16.95
CA SER A 299 5.52 8.26 -15.94
C SER A 299 5.12 7.89 -14.52
N HIS A 300 3.85 7.53 -14.30
CA HIS A 300 3.32 7.16 -12.99
C HIS A 300 2.71 5.75 -13.00
N GLY A 301 2.83 5.06 -11.88
CA GLY A 301 2.39 3.69 -11.66
C GLY A 301 1.49 3.55 -10.41
N PRO A 302 1.63 2.45 -9.63
CA PRO A 302 0.82 2.19 -8.44
C PRO A 302 1.02 3.20 -7.28
N GLU A 303 2.08 4.00 -7.31
CA GLU A 303 2.47 4.93 -6.25
C GLU A 303 1.48 6.06 -6.07
N ILE A 304 0.94 6.63 -7.15
CA ILE A 304 -0.02 7.74 -7.06
C ILE A 304 -1.29 7.34 -6.31
N TRP A 305 -1.65 6.07 -6.39
CA TRP A 305 -2.84 5.53 -5.75
C TRP A 305 -2.61 5.30 -4.26
N ASN A 306 -1.40 4.89 -3.87
CA ASN A 306 -0.99 4.80 -2.47
C ASN A 306 -0.85 6.19 -1.84
N ASP A 307 -0.34 7.17 -2.58
CA ASP A 307 -0.26 8.56 -2.13
C ASP A 307 -1.67 9.15 -1.94
N LEU A 308 -2.59 8.89 -2.87
CA LEU A 308 -3.98 9.29 -2.74
C LEU A 308 -4.68 8.60 -1.56
N ALA A 309 -4.46 7.30 -1.36
CA ALA A 309 -4.97 6.58 -0.19
C ALA A 309 -4.45 7.18 1.11
N SER A 310 -3.16 7.52 1.17
CA SER A 310 -2.55 8.19 2.30
C SER A 310 -3.23 9.53 2.58
N GLN A 311 -3.37 10.37 1.55
CA GLN A 311 -4.05 11.66 1.65
C GLN A 311 -5.48 11.50 2.18
N LYS A 312 -6.24 10.54 1.65
CA LYS A 312 -7.62 10.28 2.09
C LYS A 312 -7.68 9.81 3.54
N MET A 313 -6.76 8.97 4.00
CA MET A 313 -6.71 8.57 5.41
C MET A 313 -6.42 9.75 6.36
N PHE A 314 -5.64 10.75 5.94
CA PHE A 314 -5.48 11.99 6.71
C PHE A 314 -6.75 12.86 6.67
N GLU A 315 -7.35 13.05 5.49
CA GLU A 315 -8.58 13.84 5.32
C GLU A 315 -9.75 13.28 6.13
N TYR A 316 -9.85 11.95 6.23
CA TYR A 316 -10.87 11.22 7.00
C TYR A 316 -10.50 11.04 8.48
N ARG A 317 -9.38 11.60 8.95
CA ARG A 317 -8.89 11.50 10.34
C ARG A 317 -8.71 10.06 10.82
N MET A 318 -8.33 9.18 9.91
CA MET A 318 -8.01 7.78 10.18
C MET A 318 -6.52 7.57 10.42
N SER A 319 -5.69 8.59 10.20
CA SER A 319 -4.23 8.50 10.21
C SER A 319 -3.63 8.05 11.54
N ASP A 320 -4.38 8.04 12.63
CA ASP A 320 -3.93 7.57 13.95
C ASP A 320 -4.44 6.16 14.31
N ASP A 321 -5.30 5.57 13.46
CA ASP A 321 -5.87 4.23 13.62
C ASP A 321 -5.02 3.20 12.85
N ALA A 322 -4.08 2.56 13.55
CA ALA A 322 -3.15 1.61 12.94
C ALA A 322 -3.83 0.41 12.24
N PRO A 323 -4.83 -0.27 12.83
CA PRO A 323 -5.59 -1.32 12.14
C PRO A 323 -6.33 -0.82 10.91
N ALA A 324 -7.04 0.30 10.99
CA ALA A 324 -7.80 0.81 9.86
C ALA A 324 -6.88 1.20 8.69
N VAL A 325 -5.78 1.89 8.98
CA VAL A 325 -4.78 2.27 7.97
C VAL A 325 -4.10 1.05 7.35
N SER A 326 -3.68 0.08 8.17
CA SER A 326 -3.07 -1.16 7.63
C SER A 326 -4.05 -1.95 6.76
N ARG A 327 -5.33 -1.98 7.10
CA ARG A 327 -6.37 -2.60 6.27
C ARG A 327 -6.51 -1.91 4.92
N VAL A 328 -6.63 -0.58 4.87
CA VAL A 328 -6.78 0.17 3.60
C VAL A 328 -5.60 -0.11 2.68
N TYR A 329 -4.36 0.03 3.18
CA TYR A 329 -3.18 -0.26 2.36
C TYR A 329 -3.12 -1.72 1.90
N THR A 330 -3.49 -2.66 2.76
CA THR A 330 -3.44 -4.08 2.41
C THR A 330 -4.44 -4.41 1.33
N VAL A 331 -5.72 -4.03 1.49
CA VAL A 331 -6.75 -4.31 0.49
C VAL A 331 -6.40 -3.65 -0.84
N LEU A 332 -5.92 -2.41 -0.83
CA LEU A 332 -5.51 -1.69 -2.03
C LEU A 332 -4.38 -2.40 -2.79
N ASN A 333 -3.27 -2.70 -2.10
CA ASN A 333 -2.10 -3.28 -2.75
C ASN A 333 -2.33 -4.75 -3.14
N VAL A 334 -3.07 -5.51 -2.34
CA VAL A 334 -3.46 -6.89 -2.65
C VAL A 334 -4.40 -6.96 -3.85
N ALA A 335 -5.40 -6.08 -3.93
CA ALA A 335 -6.28 -6.00 -5.10
C ALA A 335 -5.49 -5.68 -6.37
N TYR A 336 -4.53 -4.74 -6.29
CA TYR A 336 -3.69 -4.40 -7.44
C TYR A 336 -2.77 -5.57 -7.87
N HIS A 337 -2.19 -6.30 -6.91
CA HIS A 337 -1.43 -7.52 -7.17
C HIS A 337 -2.26 -8.57 -7.93
N ASP A 338 -3.44 -8.90 -7.41
CA ASP A 338 -4.33 -9.88 -8.03
C ASP A 338 -4.85 -9.40 -9.39
N ALA A 339 -5.07 -8.09 -9.56
CA ALA A 339 -5.43 -7.51 -10.84
C ALA A 339 -4.33 -7.67 -11.88
N VAL A 340 -3.05 -7.50 -11.52
CA VAL A 340 -1.95 -7.74 -12.45
C VAL A 340 -1.95 -9.20 -12.92
N ILE A 341 -2.15 -10.15 -12.02
CA ILE A 341 -2.26 -11.58 -12.39
C ILE A 341 -3.41 -11.79 -13.38
N ALA A 342 -4.62 -11.29 -13.09
CA ALA A 342 -5.80 -11.46 -13.94
C ALA A 342 -5.70 -10.74 -15.31
N ILE A 343 -5.11 -9.55 -15.32
CA ILE A 343 -4.82 -8.81 -16.56
C ILE A 343 -3.88 -9.64 -17.44
N PHE A 344 -2.81 -10.15 -16.85
CA PHE A 344 -1.80 -10.88 -17.60
C PHE A 344 -2.30 -12.26 -18.06
N ASP A 345 -3.23 -12.88 -17.33
CA ASP A 345 -3.96 -14.05 -17.81
C ASP A 345 -4.69 -13.76 -19.12
N SER A 346 -5.47 -12.68 -19.17
CA SER A 346 -6.17 -12.29 -20.40
C SER A 346 -5.18 -11.93 -21.53
N LYS A 347 -4.10 -11.21 -21.22
CA LYS A 347 -3.05 -10.84 -22.19
C LYS A 347 -2.43 -12.05 -22.88
N TYR A 348 -2.02 -13.05 -22.10
CA TYR A 348 -1.33 -14.22 -22.62
C TYR A 348 -2.28 -15.36 -23.02
N THR A 349 -3.57 -15.27 -22.70
CA THR A 349 -4.60 -16.09 -23.33
C THR A 349 -4.87 -15.63 -24.77
N TYR A 350 -5.06 -14.33 -24.98
CA TYR A 350 -5.50 -13.81 -26.28
C TYR A 350 -4.37 -13.34 -27.18
N TRP A 351 -3.20 -13.00 -26.62
CA TRP A 351 -2.09 -12.41 -27.35
C TRP A 351 -2.55 -11.20 -28.17
N GLY A 352 -3.40 -10.33 -27.60
CA GLY A 352 -4.04 -9.24 -28.34
C GLY A 352 -3.02 -8.33 -29.03
N ILE A 353 -3.20 -8.09 -30.32
CA ILE A 353 -2.30 -7.30 -31.15
C ILE A 353 -2.22 -5.84 -30.70
N ARG A 354 -1.07 -5.18 -30.89
CA ARG A 354 -0.88 -3.75 -30.60
C ARG A 354 -1.24 -2.89 -31.82
N PRO A 355 -1.63 -1.60 -31.65
CA PRO A 355 -1.88 -0.70 -32.78
C PRO A 355 -0.74 -0.65 -33.81
N ILE A 356 0.51 -0.58 -33.34
CA ILE A 356 1.70 -0.54 -34.21
C ILE A 356 1.97 -1.83 -35.00
N GLN A 357 1.36 -2.93 -34.58
CA GLN A 357 1.46 -4.24 -35.25
C GLN A 357 0.25 -4.47 -36.16
N TYR A 358 -0.90 -3.92 -35.80
CA TYR A 358 -2.11 -3.97 -36.61
C TYR A 358 -1.96 -3.10 -37.88
N ASP A 359 -1.45 -1.88 -37.74
CA ASP A 359 -1.07 -0.99 -38.84
C ASP A 359 0.37 -0.52 -38.65
N THR A 360 1.30 -1.06 -39.45
CA THR A 360 2.74 -0.80 -39.35
C THR A 360 3.13 0.63 -39.74
N THR A 361 2.22 1.38 -40.37
CA THR A 361 2.41 2.80 -40.69
C THR A 361 2.07 3.71 -39.51
N TYR A 362 1.30 3.22 -38.53
CA TYR A 362 0.90 3.99 -37.35
C TYR A 362 2.08 4.23 -36.41
N LYS A 363 2.17 5.44 -35.85
CA LYS A 363 3.23 5.86 -34.92
C LYS A 363 2.62 6.31 -33.58
N PRO A 364 2.86 5.60 -32.47
CA PRO A 364 2.35 5.97 -31.16
C PRO A 364 3.16 7.14 -30.59
N LEU A 365 2.58 7.84 -29.61
CA LEU A 365 3.22 8.96 -28.92
C LEU A 365 4.36 8.52 -28.01
N ILE A 366 4.24 7.31 -27.44
CA ILE A 366 5.19 6.72 -26.50
C ILE A 366 5.60 5.33 -26.97
N THR A 367 6.70 4.83 -26.43
CA THR A 367 7.17 3.47 -26.68
C THR A 367 6.10 2.45 -26.29
N THR A 368 5.80 1.51 -27.21
CA THR A 368 4.87 0.43 -26.94
C THR A 368 5.50 -0.59 -25.99
N PRO A 369 4.86 -0.94 -24.86
CA PRO A 369 5.41 -1.90 -23.92
C PRO A 369 5.54 -3.32 -24.50
N PRO A 370 6.53 -4.12 -24.06
CA PRO A 370 6.86 -5.43 -24.63
C PRO A 370 5.96 -6.55 -24.09
N PHE A 371 4.64 -6.41 -24.25
CA PHE A 371 3.63 -7.42 -23.91
C PHE A 371 2.33 -7.19 -24.69
N PRO A 372 1.44 -8.21 -24.80
CA PRO A 372 0.18 -8.11 -25.56
C PRO A 372 -0.70 -6.91 -25.19
N GLY A 373 -1.46 -6.40 -26.16
CA GLY A 373 -2.33 -5.23 -26.05
C GLY A 373 -3.60 -5.48 -25.24
N TYR A 374 -4.34 -6.54 -25.50
CA TYR A 374 -5.64 -6.76 -24.87
C TYR A 374 -5.55 -7.61 -23.60
N PRO A 375 -6.09 -7.17 -22.46
CA PRO A 375 -6.67 -5.85 -22.18
C PRO A 375 -5.61 -4.83 -21.72
N SER A 376 -5.96 -3.55 -21.60
CA SER A 376 -5.05 -2.51 -21.10
C SER A 376 -4.71 -2.68 -19.62
N GLY A 377 -3.41 -2.75 -19.30
CA GLY A 377 -2.97 -3.00 -17.93
C GLY A 377 -3.19 -1.81 -17.00
N HIS A 378 -2.96 -0.59 -17.50
CA HIS A 378 -3.20 0.64 -16.72
C HIS A 378 -4.68 0.83 -16.41
N ALA A 379 -5.55 0.64 -17.40
CA ALA A 379 -7.00 0.74 -17.24
C ALA A 379 -7.54 -0.31 -16.24
N GLY A 380 -7.06 -1.55 -16.33
CA GLY A 380 -7.46 -2.62 -15.40
C GLY A 380 -7.01 -2.35 -13.97
N GLY A 381 -5.74 -1.96 -13.78
CA GLY A 381 -5.22 -1.59 -12.45
C GLY A 381 -5.95 -0.38 -11.87
N ALA A 382 -6.19 0.65 -12.67
CA ALA A 382 -6.89 1.86 -12.24
C ALA A 382 -8.36 1.59 -11.86
N GLY A 383 -9.07 0.77 -12.65
CA GLY A 383 -10.43 0.35 -12.32
C GLY A 383 -10.51 -0.44 -11.02
N THR A 384 -9.56 -1.35 -10.78
CA THR A 384 -9.43 -2.09 -9.52
C THR A 384 -9.21 -1.15 -8.34
N THR A 385 -8.26 -0.25 -8.46
CA THR A 385 -7.97 0.71 -7.39
C THR A 385 -9.14 1.63 -7.12
N ALA A 386 -9.80 2.18 -8.15
CA ALA A 386 -10.94 3.06 -7.96
C ALA A 386 -12.08 2.37 -7.20
N ALA A 387 -12.35 1.09 -7.50
CA ALA A 387 -13.36 0.31 -6.77
C ALA A 387 -12.98 0.08 -5.29
N VAL A 388 -11.71 -0.20 -4.98
CA VAL A 388 -11.25 -0.33 -3.58
C VAL A 388 -11.31 1.01 -2.85
N MET A 389 -10.86 2.09 -3.48
CA MET A 389 -10.89 3.43 -2.90
C MET A 389 -12.33 3.92 -2.66
N GLU A 390 -13.25 3.67 -3.60
CA GLU A 390 -14.68 3.93 -3.44
C GLU A 390 -15.27 3.17 -2.24
N TYR A 391 -14.84 1.92 -2.01
CA TYR A 391 -15.30 1.14 -0.87
C TYR A 391 -14.96 1.81 0.48
N PHE A 392 -13.73 2.32 0.62
CA PHE A 392 -13.29 2.95 1.88
C PHE A 392 -13.67 4.43 2.00
N PHE A 393 -13.77 5.14 0.87
CA PHE A 393 -13.99 6.59 0.83
C PHE A 393 -15.13 6.94 -0.16
N PRO A 394 -16.37 6.48 0.08
CA PRO A 394 -17.45 6.56 -0.91
C PRO A 394 -17.84 7.99 -1.29
N ALA A 395 -17.62 8.98 -0.42
CA ALA A 395 -17.90 10.37 -0.74
C ALA A 395 -16.99 10.94 -1.85
N ASP A 396 -15.81 10.32 -2.06
CA ASP A 396 -14.83 10.71 -3.08
C ASP A 396 -14.88 9.82 -4.33
N ALA A 397 -15.87 8.92 -4.44
CA ALA A 397 -15.97 7.96 -5.56
C ALA A 397 -15.82 8.61 -6.95
N LYS A 398 -16.43 9.79 -7.14
CA LYS A 398 -16.35 10.56 -8.39
C LYS A 398 -14.90 10.90 -8.76
N LEU A 399 -14.07 11.28 -7.78
CA LEU A 399 -12.65 11.59 -8.00
C LEU A 399 -11.91 10.35 -8.48
N PHE A 400 -12.10 9.21 -7.80
CA PHE A 400 -11.37 7.97 -8.12
C PHE A 400 -11.73 7.44 -9.50
N TRP A 401 -13.01 7.45 -9.86
CA TRP A 401 -13.46 7.02 -11.17
C TRP A 401 -13.05 7.97 -12.28
N GLN A 402 -12.98 9.28 -12.02
CA GLN A 402 -12.41 10.23 -12.99
C GLN A 402 -10.93 9.94 -13.23
N MET A 403 -10.14 9.74 -12.17
CA MET A 403 -8.72 9.39 -12.31
C MET A 403 -8.53 8.05 -13.04
N ALA A 404 -9.40 7.07 -12.80
CA ALA A 404 -9.33 5.79 -13.51
C ALA A 404 -9.67 5.94 -15.00
N GLN A 405 -10.67 6.76 -15.33
CA GLN A 405 -11.02 7.07 -16.70
C GLN A 405 -9.87 7.81 -17.41
N ASP A 406 -9.29 8.83 -16.77
CA ASP A 406 -8.14 9.58 -17.31
C ASP A 406 -6.93 8.64 -17.56
N CYS A 407 -6.68 7.71 -16.63
CA CYS A 407 -5.64 6.68 -16.77
C CYS A 407 -5.90 5.77 -17.97
N ALA A 408 -7.14 5.30 -18.15
CA ALA A 408 -7.52 4.45 -19.26
C ALA A 408 -7.40 5.21 -20.60
N ASP A 409 -7.99 6.39 -20.69
CA ASP A 409 -7.96 7.22 -21.89
C ASP A 409 -6.55 7.63 -22.28
N SER A 410 -5.65 7.85 -21.31
CA SER A 410 -4.25 8.16 -21.57
C SER A 410 -3.57 7.12 -22.48
N ARG A 411 -3.98 5.85 -22.42
CA ARG A 411 -3.38 4.77 -23.21
C ARG A 411 -3.83 4.81 -24.66
N PHE A 412 -5.09 5.22 -24.89
CA PHE A 412 -5.61 5.52 -26.22
C PHE A 412 -4.97 6.79 -26.78
N TYR A 413 -4.87 7.86 -25.96
CA TYR A 413 -4.19 9.10 -26.36
C TYR A 413 -2.73 8.88 -26.73
N ALA A 414 -2.06 7.94 -26.05
CA ALA A 414 -0.70 7.54 -26.34
C ALA A 414 -0.55 6.68 -27.61
N GLY A 415 -1.65 6.15 -28.15
CA GLY A 415 -1.67 5.30 -29.34
C GLY A 415 -1.15 3.88 -29.10
N ILE A 416 -1.10 3.40 -27.86
CA ILE A 416 -0.53 2.07 -27.55
C ILE A 416 -1.57 1.00 -27.19
N HIS A 417 -2.83 1.42 -27.05
CA HIS A 417 -4.00 0.58 -26.78
C HIS A 417 -5.18 1.07 -27.62
N PHE A 418 -6.00 0.13 -28.05
CA PHE A 418 -7.31 0.42 -28.64
C PHE A 418 -8.29 0.93 -27.57
N ARG A 419 -9.39 1.59 -27.96
CA ARG A 419 -10.39 2.06 -26.99
C ARG A 419 -11.02 0.87 -26.28
N THR A 420 -11.35 -0.17 -27.04
CA THR A 420 -11.89 -1.41 -26.51
C THR A 420 -10.98 -2.06 -25.45
N ASP A 421 -9.65 -2.03 -25.63
CA ASP A 421 -8.70 -2.57 -24.64
C ASP A 421 -8.89 -1.91 -23.27
N ASN A 422 -9.15 -0.59 -23.27
CA ASN A 422 -9.29 0.22 -22.06
C ASN A 422 -10.65 0.03 -21.41
N GLU A 423 -11.73 0.05 -22.19
CA GLU A 423 -13.09 -0.09 -21.66
C GLU A 423 -13.32 -1.48 -21.05
N ALA A 424 -12.86 -2.54 -21.73
CA ALA A 424 -12.95 -3.90 -21.21
C ALA A 424 -12.13 -4.05 -19.91
N ALA A 425 -10.93 -3.46 -19.86
CA ALA A 425 -10.08 -3.48 -18.68
C ALA A 425 -10.68 -2.72 -17.49
N LEU A 426 -11.21 -1.51 -17.70
CA LEU A 426 -11.87 -0.73 -16.65
C LEU A 426 -13.01 -1.51 -16.01
N LYS A 427 -13.84 -2.15 -16.84
CA LYS A 427 -14.94 -3.00 -16.37
C LYS A 427 -14.42 -4.19 -15.57
N MET A 428 -13.41 -4.90 -16.09
CA MET A 428 -12.77 -6.01 -15.37
C MET A 428 -12.22 -5.58 -14.01
N GLY A 429 -11.48 -4.47 -14.00
CA GLY A 429 -10.89 -3.92 -12.78
C GLY A 429 -11.93 -3.55 -11.75
N LYS A 430 -13.03 -2.90 -12.18
CA LYS A 430 -14.16 -2.58 -11.29
C LYS A 430 -14.70 -3.79 -10.54
N GLU A 431 -15.01 -4.87 -11.28
CA GLU A 431 -15.56 -6.09 -10.70
C GLU A 431 -14.56 -6.80 -9.78
N LEU A 432 -13.28 -6.83 -10.18
CA LEU A 432 -12.21 -7.44 -9.38
C LEU A 432 -11.98 -6.66 -8.08
N GLY A 433 -11.84 -5.33 -8.15
CA GLY A 433 -11.61 -4.49 -6.97
C GLY A 433 -12.76 -4.58 -5.97
N LYS A 434 -14.00 -4.57 -6.46
CA LYS A 434 -15.20 -4.81 -5.64
C LYS A 434 -15.17 -6.18 -4.97
N TYR A 435 -14.89 -7.23 -5.75
CA TYR A 435 -14.80 -8.59 -5.23
C TYR A 435 -13.75 -8.71 -4.13
N VAL A 436 -12.56 -8.12 -4.32
CA VAL A 436 -11.48 -8.16 -3.32
C VAL A 436 -11.89 -7.42 -2.06
N ALA A 437 -12.41 -6.20 -2.16
CA ALA A 437 -12.84 -5.41 -0.99
C ALA A 437 -13.95 -6.14 -0.20
N GLU A 438 -14.98 -6.65 -0.89
CA GLU A 438 -16.08 -7.38 -0.23
C GLU A 438 -15.63 -8.71 0.39
N THR A 439 -14.76 -9.46 -0.31
CA THR A 439 -14.23 -10.72 0.20
C THR A 439 -13.37 -10.47 1.43
N TRP A 440 -12.58 -9.39 1.42
CA TRP A 440 -11.75 -9.01 2.55
C TRP A 440 -12.59 -8.73 3.80
N MET A 441 -13.68 -7.99 3.64
CA MET A 441 -14.51 -7.53 4.74
C MET A 441 -15.47 -8.60 5.29
N LYS A 442 -15.65 -9.72 4.59
CA LYS A 442 -16.44 -10.87 5.05
C LYS A 442 -15.64 -11.86 5.91
N LYS A 443 -14.31 -11.81 5.83
CA LYS A 443 -13.41 -12.67 6.61
C LYS A 443 -13.07 -11.99 7.92
#